data_AF-A0A6P0SSR1-F1
#
_entry.id   AF-A0A6P0SSR1-F1
#
_cell.length_a   1.000
_cell.length_b   1.000
_cell.length_c   1.000
_cell.angle_alpha   90.00
_cell.angle_beta   90.00
_cell.angle_gamma   90.00
#
_symmetry.space_group_name_H-M   'P 1'
#
loop_
_entity.id
_entity.type
_entity.pdbx_description
1 polymer ?
#
loop_
_entity_poly.entity_id
_entity_poly.type
_entity_poly.pdbx_seq_one_letter_code
_entity_poly.pdbx_strand_id
1 'polypeptide(L)'
;MSFSVLLNNDNHTDLLSMNKKRNRDSVSASPEGIMRLKQARASQRDDEGKPLSYERLAVKAKMTDRTVKRFFRGIAVDRNNAIAIIKALGLRPEDVLYPEEFLVSESIEQIQAKDTGDSERTGELIKGLERALSEFKKSEEASLEVMEWLKANRKALSQEAAEAALRKHYDQNRNNVDTDYSGDIEVFSQEIRKYLQLIYYCLELGSWELMDRAIQEFLMPVNRDLQLYVDALNFIKNQKVSLSFAPEEANELTLYLDYLIKIIPIRF
;
A
#
# COMPACT_ATOMS: atom_id res chain seq x y z
N MET A 1 -7.23 -5.11 66.72
CA MET A 1 -8.03 -5.37 65.52
C MET A 1 -7.78 -4.20 64.57
N SER A 2 -6.85 -4.39 63.62
CA SER A 2 -7.15 -4.61 62.19
C SER A 2 -7.29 -3.28 61.45
N PHE A 3 -6.24 -2.81 60.76
CA PHE A 3 -5.81 -3.14 59.38
C PHE A 3 -6.42 -2.20 58.33
N SER A 4 -5.56 -1.50 57.57
CA SER A 4 -5.63 -1.02 56.17
C SER A 4 -4.78 0.27 56.05
N VAL A 5 -3.47 0.21 55.73
CA VAL A 5 -2.84 0.06 54.39
C VAL A 5 -3.27 1.21 53.45
N LEU A 6 -2.51 2.30 53.32
CA LEU A 6 -1.26 2.54 52.55
C LEU A 6 -1.48 2.81 51.04
N LEU A 7 -0.69 3.79 50.55
CA LEU A 7 -0.29 4.11 49.17
C LEU A 7 -1.08 5.20 48.42
N ASN A 8 -0.79 6.46 48.78
CA ASN A 8 -0.57 7.50 47.77
C ASN A 8 0.84 7.30 47.22
N ASN A 9 0.95 6.90 45.95
CA ASN A 9 2.22 6.93 45.21
C ASN A 9 2.13 8.02 44.14
N ASP A 10 2.99 9.01 44.33
CA ASP A 10 3.42 10.00 43.36
C ASP A 10 4.07 9.34 42.12
N ASN A 11 4.22 10.16 41.07
CA ASN A 11 5.05 9.96 39.87
C ASN A 11 4.38 9.22 38.70
N HIS A 12 3.46 9.91 38.01
CA HIS A 12 3.03 9.55 36.66
C HIS A 12 3.52 10.51 35.57
N THR A 13 4.53 11.32 35.88
CA THR A 13 5.23 12.23 34.96
C THR A 13 6.70 11.81 34.90
N ASP A 14 7.07 10.93 33.96
CA ASP A 14 8.40 10.87 33.29
C ASP A 14 8.67 9.57 32.49
N LEU A 15 7.70 9.10 31.70
CA LEU A 15 7.96 8.06 30.68
C LEU A 15 7.43 8.39 29.27
N LEU A 16 7.04 9.66 29.03
CA LEU A 16 6.68 10.18 27.70
C LEU A 16 7.82 10.90 26.98
N SER A 17 9.06 10.79 27.47
CA SER A 17 10.23 11.44 26.85
C SER A 17 11.32 10.43 26.46
N MET A 18 11.00 9.49 25.58
CA MET A 18 11.94 9.02 24.54
C MET A 18 11.21 8.74 23.22
N ASN A 19 10.39 9.70 22.82
CA ASN A 19 9.83 9.79 21.47
C ASN A 19 10.91 10.28 20.49
N LYS A 20 11.87 9.42 20.15
CA LYS A 20 12.51 9.54 18.83
C LYS A 20 11.49 9.00 17.85
N LYS A 21 10.89 9.89 17.04
CA LYS A 21 10.16 9.56 15.80
C LYS A 21 10.92 8.44 15.06
N ARG A 22 10.60 7.18 15.31
CA ARG A 22 10.98 6.09 14.42
C ARG A 22 10.09 6.31 13.20
N ASN A 23 10.68 6.77 12.09
CA ASN A 23 9.97 6.77 10.82
C ASN A 23 9.42 5.36 10.63
N ARG A 24 8.09 5.22 10.64
CA ARG A 24 7.42 3.91 10.50
C ARG A 24 7.82 3.20 9.21
N ASP A 25 8.32 3.95 8.22
CA ASP A 25 8.70 3.45 6.90
C ASP A 25 10.21 3.25 6.72
N SER A 26 10.99 3.12 7.80
CA SER A 26 12.42 2.84 7.66
C SER A 26 12.69 1.33 7.50
N VAL A 27 13.36 0.93 6.43
CA VAL A 27 13.71 -0.46 6.12
C VAL A 27 15.22 -0.64 5.98
N SER A 28 15.71 -1.84 6.31
CA SER A 28 17.10 -2.26 6.14
C SER A 28 17.20 -3.49 5.24
N ALA A 29 18.36 -3.64 4.58
CA ALA A 29 18.67 -4.86 3.85
C ALA A 29 18.98 -6.02 4.81
N SER A 30 18.55 -7.23 4.47
CA SER A 30 18.95 -8.46 5.14
C SER A 30 20.44 -8.76 4.89
N PRO A 31 21.10 -9.66 5.66
CA PRO A 31 22.49 -10.04 5.42
C PRO A 31 22.71 -10.57 3.99
N GLU A 32 21.81 -11.43 3.51
CA GLU A 32 21.78 -11.94 2.15
C GLU A 32 21.53 -10.81 1.14
N GLY A 33 20.63 -9.88 1.47
CA GLY A 33 20.35 -8.70 0.67
C GLY A 33 21.57 -7.78 0.50
N ILE A 34 22.35 -7.58 1.57
CA ILE A 34 23.61 -6.83 1.52
C ILE A 34 24.61 -7.53 0.59
N MET A 35 24.68 -8.85 0.62
CA MET A 35 25.53 -9.61 -0.31
C MET A 35 25.08 -9.41 -1.77
N ARG A 36 23.77 -9.52 -2.04
CA ARG A 36 23.20 -9.31 -3.38
C ARG A 36 23.43 -7.89 -3.89
N LEU A 37 23.23 -6.87 -3.04
CA LEU A 37 23.53 -5.47 -3.36
C LEU A 37 25.00 -5.28 -3.75
N LYS A 38 25.93 -5.86 -2.97
CA LYS A 38 27.37 -5.77 -3.25
C LYS A 38 27.73 -6.47 -4.56
N GLN A 39 27.17 -7.64 -4.82
CA GLN A 39 27.38 -8.40 -6.07
C GLN A 39 26.83 -7.64 -7.29
N ALA A 40 25.59 -7.17 -7.23
CA ALA A 40 24.94 -6.43 -8.31
C ALA A 40 25.66 -5.11 -8.63
N ARG A 41 26.15 -4.39 -7.62
CA ARG A 41 26.95 -3.19 -7.84
C ARG A 41 28.30 -3.54 -8.50
N ALA A 42 28.95 -4.61 -8.07
CA ALA A 42 30.25 -5.01 -8.59
C ALA A 42 30.19 -5.48 -10.07
N SER A 43 29.07 -6.08 -10.48
CA SER A 43 28.84 -6.53 -11.86
C SER A 43 28.48 -5.39 -12.82
N GLN A 44 27.98 -4.25 -12.32
CA GLN A 44 27.62 -3.13 -13.16
C GLN A 44 28.79 -2.20 -13.49
N ARG A 45 28.64 -1.49 -14.61
CA ARG A 45 29.51 -0.41 -15.07
C ARG A 45 28.70 0.87 -15.22
N ASP A 46 29.36 2.01 -15.07
CA ASP A 46 28.78 3.31 -15.36
C ASP A 46 28.85 3.63 -16.87
N ASP A 47 28.31 4.79 -17.26
CA ASP A 47 28.24 5.23 -18.66
C ASP A 47 29.65 5.45 -19.28
N GLU A 48 30.69 5.53 -18.45
CA GLU A 48 32.09 5.63 -18.86
C GLU A 48 32.79 4.25 -18.90
N GLY A 49 32.06 3.16 -18.69
CA GLY A 49 32.59 1.80 -18.64
C GLY A 49 33.38 1.45 -17.37
N LYS A 50 33.36 2.32 -16.34
CA LYS A 50 34.06 2.10 -15.05
C LYS A 50 33.16 1.34 -14.07
N PRO A 51 33.73 0.68 -13.04
CA PRO A 51 32.94 0.06 -11.98
C PRO A 51 31.97 1.03 -11.32
N LEU A 52 30.72 0.62 -11.12
CA LEU A 52 29.69 1.46 -10.55
C LEU A 52 30.03 1.87 -9.10
N SER A 53 30.36 3.14 -8.90
CA SER A 53 30.64 3.70 -7.57
C SER A 53 29.36 4.00 -6.80
N TYR A 54 29.47 4.25 -5.49
CA TYR A 54 28.32 4.69 -4.70
C TYR A 54 27.81 6.07 -5.12
N GLU A 55 28.70 6.97 -5.53
CA GLU A 55 28.32 8.30 -6.03
C GLU A 55 27.53 8.18 -7.34
N ARG A 56 27.98 7.34 -8.28
CA ARG A 56 27.26 7.10 -9.54
C ARG A 56 25.92 6.39 -9.32
N LEU A 57 25.88 5.41 -8.42
CA LEU A 57 24.63 4.77 -8.01
C LEU A 57 23.66 5.76 -7.37
N ALA A 58 24.16 6.70 -6.55
CA ALA A 58 23.34 7.73 -5.93
C ALA A 58 22.72 8.66 -6.99
N VAL A 59 23.47 9.05 -8.02
CA VAL A 59 22.94 9.79 -9.18
C VAL A 59 21.84 9.00 -9.89
N LYS A 60 22.09 7.71 -10.18
CA LYS A 60 21.11 6.81 -10.83
C LYS A 60 19.83 6.68 -10.01
N ALA A 61 19.96 6.61 -8.69
CA ALA A 61 18.84 6.49 -7.75
C ALA A 61 18.28 7.85 -7.28
N LYS A 62 18.77 8.98 -7.84
CA LYS A 62 18.34 10.36 -7.55
C LYS A 62 18.40 10.73 -6.06
N MET A 63 19.51 10.41 -5.39
CA MET A 63 19.70 10.68 -3.96
C MET A 63 21.17 10.96 -3.59
N THR A 64 21.43 11.14 -2.30
CA THR A 64 22.80 11.33 -1.79
C THR A 64 23.54 9.99 -1.62
N ASP A 65 24.84 10.01 -1.87
CA ASP A 65 25.73 8.87 -1.68
C ASP A 65 25.77 8.40 -0.21
N ARG A 66 25.55 9.32 0.74
CA ARG A 66 25.42 9.01 2.16
C ARG A 66 24.27 8.04 2.44
N THR A 67 23.11 8.24 1.80
CA THR A 67 21.95 7.33 1.94
C THR A 67 22.26 5.96 1.37
N VAL A 68 22.90 5.90 0.19
CA VAL A 68 23.34 4.65 -0.44
C VAL A 68 24.33 3.90 0.46
N LYS A 69 25.36 4.59 0.97
CA LYS A 69 26.37 4.02 1.88
C LYS A 69 25.74 3.53 3.18
N ARG A 70 24.72 4.22 3.73
CA ARG A 70 23.95 3.75 4.90
C ARG A 70 23.27 2.42 4.61
N PHE A 71 22.55 2.35 3.50
CA PHE A 71 21.78 1.17 3.14
C PHE A 71 22.68 -0.06 2.90
N PHE A 72 23.81 0.11 2.21
CA PHE A 72 24.81 -0.95 2.00
C PHE A 72 25.52 -1.42 3.28
N ARG A 73 25.41 -0.67 4.39
CA ARG A 73 25.91 -1.05 5.72
C ARG A 73 24.84 -1.75 6.57
N GLY A 74 23.66 -2.02 6.01
CA GLY A 74 22.52 -2.58 6.74
C GLY A 74 21.82 -1.58 7.66
N ILE A 75 22.14 -0.28 7.55
CA ILE A 75 21.50 0.75 8.38
C ILE A 75 20.18 1.13 7.73
N ALA A 76 19.09 1.11 8.51
CA ALA A 76 17.76 1.45 8.04
C ALA A 76 17.71 2.84 7.37
N VAL A 77 17.02 2.92 6.23
CA VAL A 77 16.74 4.13 5.46
C VAL A 77 15.25 4.15 5.10
N ASP A 78 14.73 5.29 4.66
CA ASP A 78 13.36 5.40 4.15
C ASP A 78 13.06 4.37 3.04
N ARG A 79 11.87 3.75 3.07
CA ARG A 79 11.45 2.67 2.16
C ARG A 79 11.55 3.06 0.69
N ASN A 80 11.14 4.28 0.33
CA ASN A 80 11.23 4.74 -1.06
C ASN A 80 12.69 4.87 -1.50
N ASN A 81 13.56 5.35 -0.61
CA ASN A 81 14.99 5.41 -0.88
C ASN A 81 15.61 4.01 -1.03
N ALA A 82 15.25 3.05 -0.16
CA ALA A 82 15.72 1.68 -0.28
C ALA A 82 15.29 1.05 -1.61
N ILE A 83 14.00 1.15 -1.97
CA ILE A 83 13.46 0.63 -3.24
C ILE A 83 14.16 1.26 -4.44
N ALA A 84 14.40 2.58 -4.43
CA ALA A 84 15.10 3.27 -5.52
C ALA A 84 16.53 2.75 -5.70
N ILE A 85 17.27 2.50 -4.62
CA ILE A 85 18.62 1.91 -4.68
C ILE A 85 18.58 0.50 -5.27
N ILE A 86 17.64 -0.33 -4.80
CA ILE A 86 17.46 -1.73 -5.23
C ILE A 86 17.12 -1.80 -6.72
N LYS A 87 16.13 -1.01 -7.16
CA LYS A 87 15.72 -0.91 -8.58
C LYS A 87 16.84 -0.36 -9.46
N ALA A 88 17.62 0.61 -8.98
CA ALA A 88 18.78 1.12 -9.73
C ALA A 88 19.83 0.04 -10.00
N LEU A 89 19.88 -1.02 -9.18
CA LEU A 89 20.73 -2.19 -9.36
C LEU A 89 20.06 -3.34 -10.11
N GLY A 90 18.81 -3.17 -10.57
CA GLY A 90 18.07 -4.22 -11.28
C GLY A 90 17.67 -5.40 -10.38
N LEU A 91 17.66 -5.20 -9.06
CA LEU A 91 17.21 -6.20 -8.09
C LEU A 91 15.74 -5.96 -7.74
N ARG A 92 15.11 -6.96 -7.14
CA ARG A 92 13.75 -6.83 -6.58
C ARG A 92 13.82 -6.54 -5.07
N PRO A 93 12.91 -5.73 -4.51
CA PRO A 93 12.90 -5.41 -3.07
C PRO A 93 12.87 -6.64 -2.16
N GLU A 94 12.08 -7.65 -2.52
CA GLU A 94 11.90 -8.90 -1.76
C GLU A 94 13.20 -9.71 -1.68
N ASP A 95 14.10 -9.51 -2.65
CA ASP A 95 15.39 -10.18 -2.70
C ASP A 95 16.44 -9.53 -1.79
N VAL A 96 16.16 -8.36 -1.21
CA VAL A 96 17.14 -7.53 -0.50
C VAL A 96 16.69 -7.12 0.90
N LEU A 97 15.41 -6.83 1.09
CA LEU A 97 14.88 -6.38 2.38
C LEU A 97 14.59 -7.56 3.31
N TYR A 98 14.53 -7.31 4.61
CA TYR A 98 13.97 -8.29 5.54
C TYR A 98 12.48 -8.50 5.21
N PRO A 99 12.04 -9.76 5.01
CA PRO A 99 10.63 -10.08 5.06
C PRO A 99 10.09 -9.67 6.44
N GLU A 100 8.90 -9.06 6.50
CA GLU A 100 8.29 -8.65 7.76
C GLU A 100 8.12 -9.84 8.73
N GLU A 101 7.97 -11.04 8.18
CA GLU A 101 7.98 -12.31 8.90
C GLU A 101 9.23 -12.50 9.77
N PHE A 102 10.40 -12.17 9.24
CA PHE A 102 11.66 -12.32 9.95
C PHE A 102 11.76 -11.34 11.11
N LEU A 103 11.24 -10.11 10.94
CA LEU A 103 11.20 -9.11 12.00
C LEU A 103 10.26 -9.52 13.14
N VAL A 104 9.15 -10.19 12.80
CA VAL A 104 8.22 -10.75 13.79
C VAL A 104 8.85 -11.93 14.51
N SER A 105 9.49 -12.88 13.81
CA SER A 105 10.21 -13.99 14.43
C SER A 105 11.34 -13.51 15.35
N GLU A 106 12.16 -12.57 14.91
CA GLU A 106 13.22 -11.97 15.73
C GLU A 106 12.64 -11.25 16.96
N SER A 107 11.51 -10.55 16.79
CA SER A 107 10.82 -9.91 17.91
C SER A 107 10.27 -10.93 18.92
N ILE A 108 9.71 -12.05 18.45
CA ILE A 108 9.25 -13.15 19.29
C ILE A 108 10.42 -13.75 20.07
N GLU A 109 11.55 -14.04 19.40
CA GLU A 109 12.76 -14.55 20.05
C GLU A 109 13.30 -13.59 21.11
N GLN A 110 13.34 -12.28 20.83
CA GLN A 110 13.76 -11.26 21.80
C GLN A 110 12.81 -11.14 22.99
N ILE A 111 11.50 -11.30 22.76
CA ILE A 111 10.47 -11.32 23.80
C ILE A 111 10.63 -12.57 24.68
N GLN A 112 10.88 -13.73 24.08
CA GLN A 112 11.11 -14.99 24.80
C GLN A 112 12.45 -14.99 25.57
N ALA A 113 13.48 -14.36 25.04
CA ALA A 113 14.81 -14.27 25.66
C ALA A 113 14.86 -13.27 26.84
N LYS A 114 13.99 -12.25 26.83
CA LYS A 114 13.77 -11.38 28.00
C LYS A 114 12.82 -12.08 28.95
N ASP A 115 13.37 -12.77 29.93
CA ASP A 115 12.60 -13.38 31.02
C ASP A 115 11.75 -12.31 31.75
N THR A 116 10.48 -12.19 31.36
CA THR A 116 9.56 -11.14 31.80
C THR A 116 8.86 -11.46 33.11
N GLY A 117 9.06 -12.66 33.69
CA GLY A 117 8.38 -13.10 34.93
C GLY A 117 6.86 -13.28 34.81
N ASP A 118 6.25 -12.77 33.73
CA ASP A 118 4.83 -12.86 33.38
C ASP A 118 4.66 -13.64 32.08
N SER A 119 4.85 -14.96 32.20
CA SER A 119 4.83 -15.91 31.08
C SER A 119 3.50 -15.94 30.34
N GLU A 120 2.39 -15.60 31.00
CA GLU A 120 1.05 -15.63 30.42
C GLU A 120 0.84 -14.43 29.48
N ARG A 121 1.10 -13.21 29.96
CA ARG A 121 1.04 -11.99 29.16
C ARG A 121 1.99 -12.02 27.95
N THR A 122 3.16 -12.63 28.14
CA THR A 122 4.16 -12.80 27.07
C THR A 122 3.65 -13.76 26.00
N GLY A 123 3.01 -14.86 26.40
CA GLY A 123 2.35 -15.79 25.47
C GLY A 123 1.19 -15.17 24.70
N GLU A 124 0.39 -14.29 25.32
CA GLU A 124 -0.68 -13.56 24.64
C GLU A 124 -0.15 -12.58 23.58
N LEU A 125 0.92 -11.85 23.89
CA LEU A 125 1.56 -10.93 22.94
C LEU A 125 2.10 -11.66 21.72
N ILE A 126 2.75 -12.80 21.91
CA ILE A 126 3.28 -13.63 20.82
C ILE A 126 2.14 -14.12 19.92
N LYS A 127 1.07 -14.68 20.51
CA LYS A 127 -0.12 -15.11 19.76
C LYS A 127 -0.78 -13.96 18.99
N GLY A 128 -0.80 -12.76 19.58
CA GLY A 128 -1.32 -11.56 18.93
C GLY A 128 -0.49 -11.16 17.70
N LEU A 129 0.84 -11.21 17.82
CA LEU A 129 1.76 -10.92 16.71
C LEU A 129 1.66 -11.96 15.58
N GLU A 130 1.60 -13.25 15.93
CA GLU A 130 1.44 -14.33 14.94
C GLU A 130 0.12 -14.19 14.17
N ARG A 131 -0.97 -13.85 14.87
CA ARG A 131 -2.26 -13.58 14.23
C ARG A 131 -2.18 -12.40 13.28
N ALA A 132 -1.64 -11.27 13.74
CA ALA A 132 -1.50 -10.07 12.92
C ALA A 132 -0.64 -10.33 11.67
N LEU A 133 0.44 -11.09 11.81
CA LEU A 133 1.28 -11.49 10.67
C LEU A 133 0.51 -12.38 9.69
N SER A 134 -0.24 -13.35 10.19
CA SER A 134 -1.05 -14.23 9.33
C SER A 134 -2.15 -13.46 8.59
N GLU A 135 -2.80 -12.49 9.25
CA GLU A 135 -3.80 -11.63 8.64
C GLU A 135 -3.18 -10.71 7.58
N PHE A 136 -2.01 -10.14 7.87
CA PHE A 136 -1.26 -9.31 6.92
C PHE A 136 -0.89 -10.08 5.65
N LYS A 137 -0.35 -11.30 5.77
CA LYS A 137 -0.02 -12.14 4.61
C LYS A 137 -1.23 -12.43 3.73
N LYS A 138 -2.37 -12.79 4.35
CA LYS A 138 -3.61 -13.04 3.61
C LYS A 138 -4.08 -11.80 2.86
N SER A 139 -3.98 -10.63 3.48
CA SER A 139 -4.32 -9.35 2.84
C SER A 139 -3.35 -9.02 1.68
N GLU A 140 -2.05 -9.31 1.83
CA GLU A 140 -1.05 -9.12 0.78
C GLU A 140 -1.31 -10.05 -0.43
N GLU A 141 -1.57 -11.34 -0.19
CA GLU A 141 -1.92 -12.31 -1.24
C GLU A 141 -3.20 -11.91 -1.98
N ALA A 142 -4.26 -11.56 -1.24
CA ALA A 142 -5.51 -11.07 -1.84
C ALA A 142 -5.29 -9.79 -2.65
N SER A 143 -4.47 -8.87 -2.16
CA SER A 143 -4.13 -7.63 -2.89
C SER A 143 -3.41 -7.92 -4.20
N LEU A 144 -2.49 -8.88 -4.23
CA LEU A 144 -1.78 -9.29 -5.45
C LEU A 144 -2.73 -9.89 -6.49
N GLU A 145 -3.66 -10.76 -6.08
CA GLU A 145 -4.66 -11.36 -6.97
C GLU A 145 -5.57 -10.29 -7.58
N VAL A 146 -6.07 -9.39 -6.73
CA VAL A 146 -6.87 -8.23 -7.15
C VAL A 146 -6.09 -7.34 -8.12
N MET A 147 -4.81 -7.08 -7.84
CA MET A 147 -3.96 -6.24 -8.69
C MET A 147 -3.77 -6.84 -10.08
N GLU A 148 -3.47 -8.15 -10.18
CA GLU A 148 -3.31 -8.80 -11.48
C GLU A 148 -4.63 -8.85 -12.26
N TRP A 149 -5.75 -9.09 -11.57
CA TRP A 149 -7.07 -9.00 -12.18
C TRP A 149 -7.40 -7.59 -12.69
N LEU A 150 -7.16 -6.55 -11.88
CA LEU A 150 -7.35 -5.15 -12.31
C LEU A 150 -6.46 -4.84 -13.50
N LYS A 151 -5.20 -5.23 -13.48
CA LYS A 151 -4.25 -5.00 -14.58
C LYS A 151 -4.73 -5.62 -15.89
N ALA A 152 -5.30 -6.82 -15.84
CA ALA A 152 -5.84 -7.51 -17.01
C ALA A 152 -7.18 -6.91 -17.50
N ASN A 153 -8.06 -6.53 -16.57
CA ASN A 153 -9.47 -6.23 -16.89
C ASN A 153 -9.82 -4.74 -16.90
N ARG A 154 -8.95 -3.85 -16.38
CA ARG A 154 -9.26 -2.43 -16.14
C ARG A 154 -9.86 -1.69 -17.35
N LYS A 155 -9.40 -1.98 -18.58
CA LYS A 155 -9.96 -1.33 -19.79
C LYS A 155 -11.41 -1.75 -20.02
N ALA A 156 -11.67 -3.05 -20.04
CA ALA A 156 -13.02 -3.59 -20.22
C ALA A 156 -13.95 -3.16 -19.08
N LEU A 157 -13.50 -3.27 -17.83
CA LEU A 157 -14.25 -2.83 -16.65
C LEU A 157 -14.67 -1.37 -16.75
N SER A 158 -13.74 -0.47 -17.11
CA SER A 158 -14.05 0.95 -17.23
C SER A 158 -15.05 1.25 -18.34
N GLN A 159 -15.01 0.50 -19.45
CA GLN A 159 -15.92 0.69 -20.57
C GLN A 159 -17.33 0.20 -20.23
N GLU A 160 -17.44 -1.01 -19.69
CA GLU A 160 -18.72 -1.59 -19.31
C GLU A 160 -19.40 -0.82 -18.18
N ALA A 161 -18.62 -0.32 -17.20
CA ALA A 161 -19.14 0.50 -16.12
C ALA A 161 -19.64 1.87 -16.63
N ALA A 162 -18.90 2.50 -17.54
CA ALA A 162 -19.32 3.77 -18.16
C ALA A 162 -20.62 3.57 -18.96
N GLU A 163 -20.68 2.52 -19.78
CA GLU A 163 -21.87 2.18 -20.55
C GLU A 163 -23.08 1.91 -19.65
N ALA A 164 -22.92 1.09 -18.61
CA ALA A 164 -24.00 0.77 -17.68
C ALA A 164 -24.54 2.01 -16.94
N ALA A 165 -23.66 2.88 -16.47
CA ALA A 165 -24.03 4.11 -15.77
C ALA A 165 -24.73 5.12 -16.71
N LEU A 166 -24.19 5.36 -17.90
CA LEU A 166 -24.79 6.25 -18.89
C LEU A 166 -26.16 5.72 -19.33
N ARG A 167 -26.26 4.42 -19.64
CA ARG A 167 -27.52 3.78 -20.00
C ARG A 167 -28.58 3.95 -18.91
N LYS A 168 -28.22 3.67 -17.65
CA LYS A 168 -29.13 3.86 -16.50
C LYS A 168 -29.62 5.30 -16.39
N HIS A 169 -28.74 6.28 -16.62
CA HIS A 169 -29.06 7.70 -16.51
C HIS A 169 -29.90 8.22 -17.69
N TYR A 170 -29.63 7.76 -18.92
CA TYR A 170 -30.32 8.22 -20.12
C TYR A 170 -31.63 7.47 -20.40
N ASP A 171 -31.72 6.17 -20.10
CA ASP A 171 -32.96 5.40 -20.25
C ASP A 171 -34.08 5.92 -19.31
N GLN A 172 -33.71 6.59 -18.21
CA GLN A 172 -34.64 7.29 -17.33
C GLN A 172 -35.20 8.59 -17.94
N ASN A 173 -34.55 9.15 -18.96
CA ASN A 173 -35.00 10.32 -19.71
C ASN A 173 -35.72 9.88 -21.00
N ARG A 174 -37.05 9.75 -20.93
CA ARG A 174 -37.94 9.34 -22.05
C ARG A 174 -37.80 10.11 -23.37
N ASN A 175 -37.12 11.26 -23.38
CA ASN A 175 -36.94 12.11 -24.55
C ASN A 175 -35.69 11.79 -25.39
N ASN A 176 -34.84 10.84 -24.97
CA ASN A 176 -33.47 10.69 -25.48
C ASN A 176 -33.21 9.32 -26.14
N VAL A 177 -34.20 8.80 -26.87
CA VAL A 177 -34.25 7.42 -27.38
C VAL A 177 -33.24 7.12 -28.52
N ASP A 178 -32.53 8.12 -29.05
CA ASP A 178 -31.71 7.96 -30.27
C ASP A 178 -30.35 8.69 -30.25
N THR A 179 -29.82 9.03 -29.08
CA THR A 179 -28.50 9.70 -29.00
C THR A 179 -27.38 8.67 -29.13
N ASP A 180 -26.47 8.84 -30.08
CA ASP A 180 -25.22 8.09 -30.18
C ASP A 180 -24.27 8.51 -29.05
N TYR A 181 -24.29 7.76 -27.94
CA TYR A 181 -23.43 8.03 -26.77
C TYR A 181 -22.02 7.42 -26.90
N SER A 182 -21.62 6.90 -28.07
CA SER A 182 -20.34 6.20 -28.23
C SER A 182 -19.12 7.06 -27.83
N GLY A 183 -19.13 8.35 -28.20
CA GLY A 183 -18.10 9.31 -27.79
C GLY A 183 -18.10 9.62 -26.29
N ASP A 184 -19.28 9.68 -25.67
CA ASP A 184 -19.41 9.89 -24.22
C ASP A 184 -18.94 8.68 -23.41
N ILE A 185 -19.23 7.46 -23.90
CA ILE A 185 -18.75 6.22 -23.30
C ILE A 185 -17.21 6.19 -23.33
N GLU A 186 -16.59 6.56 -24.46
CA GLU A 186 -15.13 6.55 -24.55
C GLU A 186 -14.51 7.53 -23.55
N VAL A 187 -14.95 8.79 -23.53
CA VAL A 187 -14.42 9.80 -22.60
C VAL A 187 -14.66 9.38 -21.15
N PHE A 188 -15.88 8.95 -20.81
CA PHE A 188 -16.21 8.59 -19.43
C PHE A 188 -15.48 7.32 -18.98
N SER A 189 -15.30 6.33 -19.86
CA SER A 189 -14.50 5.14 -19.56
C SER A 189 -13.05 5.49 -19.22
N GLN A 190 -12.44 6.48 -19.90
CA GLN A 190 -11.09 6.93 -19.59
C GLN A 190 -11.01 7.55 -18.18
N GLU A 191 -12.06 8.24 -17.75
CA GLU A 191 -12.14 8.83 -16.41
C GLU A 191 -12.26 7.73 -15.34
N ILE A 192 -13.20 6.80 -15.49
CA ILE A 192 -13.34 5.63 -14.60
C ILE A 192 -12.04 4.82 -14.53
N ARG A 193 -11.32 4.70 -15.65
CA ARG A 193 -10.03 4.02 -15.69
C ARG A 193 -8.99 4.67 -14.76
N LYS A 194 -9.01 6.00 -14.60
CA LYS A 194 -8.10 6.71 -13.68
C LYS A 194 -8.41 6.36 -12.22
N TYR A 195 -9.68 6.21 -11.84
CA TYR A 195 -10.08 5.72 -10.51
C TYR A 195 -9.53 4.32 -10.27
N LEU A 196 -9.75 3.38 -11.20
CA LEU A 196 -9.23 2.02 -11.08
C LEU A 196 -7.70 1.96 -11.03
N GLN A 197 -7.02 2.85 -11.76
CA GLN A 197 -5.57 2.97 -11.70
C GLN A 197 -5.08 3.50 -10.35
N LEU A 198 -5.78 4.45 -9.74
CA LEU A 198 -5.46 4.93 -8.40
C LEU A 198 -5.62 3.82 -7.36
N ILE A 199 -6.70 3.04 -7.42
CA ILE A 199 -6.90 1.88 -6.54
C ILE A 199 -5.75 0.88 -6.70
N TYR A 200 -5.37 0.56 -7.94
CA TYR A 200 -4.23 -0.32 -8.22
C TYR A 200 -2.95 0.16 -7.52
N TYR A 201 -2.65 1.47 -7.57
CA TYR A 201 -1.47 2.01 -6.88
C TYR A 201 -1.60 2.01 -5.36
N CYS A 202 -2.80 2.19 -4.81
CA CYS A 202 -3.02 2.08 -3.37
C CYS A 202 -2.78 0.64 -2.88
N LEU A 203 -3.25 -0.35 -3.64
CA LEU A 203 -2.98 -1.77 -3.39
C LEU A 203 -1.48 -2.09 -3.51
N GLU A 204 -0.82 -1.61 -4.56
CA GLU A 204 0.63 -1.82 -4.76
C GLU A 204 1.48 -1.26 -3.61
N LEU A 205 1.06 -0.14 -3.00
CA LEU A 205 1.76 0.47 -1.88
C LEU A 205 1.30 -0.05 -0.50
N GLY A 206 0.17 -0.77 -0.44
CA GLY A 206 -0.51 -1.12 0.81
C GLY A 206 -0.93 0.12 1.62
N SER A 207 -1.29 1.21 0.95
CA SER A 207 -1.55 2.50 1.61
C SER A 207 -2.68 3.30 0.97
N TRP A 208 -3.49 3.90 1.84
CA TRP A 208 -4.62 4.78 1.51
C TRP A 208 -4.19 6.22 1.21
N GLU A 209 -2.95 6.60 1.54
CA GLU A 209 -2.49 7.98 1.46
C GLU A 209 -2.55 8.55 0.04
N LEU A 210 -2.32 7.71 -0.98
CA LEU A 210 -2.44 8.13 -2.36
C LEU A 210 -3.87 8.51 -2.73
N MET A 211 -4.85 7.76 -2.23
CA MET A 211 -6.27 8.03 -2.45
C MET A 211 -6.66 9.35 -1.81
N ASP A 212 -6.28 9.55 -0.54
CA ASP A 212 -6.60 10.77 0.20
C ASP A 212 -5.94 11.99 -0.43
N ARG A 213 -4.69 11.89 -0.86
CA ARG A 213 -3.99 12.98 -1.57
C ARG A 213 -4.68 13.32 -2.88
N ALA A 214 -5.04 12.32 -3.68
CA ALA A 214 -5.71 12.54 -4.96
C ALA A 214 -7.05 13.26 -4.80
N ILE A 215 -7.79 12.95 -3.72
CA ILE A 215 -9.04 13.64 -3.37
C ILE A 215 -8.77 15.08 -2.91
N GLN A 216 -7.83 15.28 -2.00
CA GLN A 216 -7.50 16.61 -1.46
C GLN A 216 -6.96 17.58 -2.52
N GLU A 217 -6.18 17.08 -3.46
CA GLU A 217 -5.59 17.86 -4.54
C GLU A 217 -6.50 17.95 -5.79
N PHE A 218 -7.73 17.45 -5.71
CA PHE A 218 -8.70 17.43 -6.82
C PHE A 218 -8.13 16.83 -8.12
N LEU A 219 -7.27 15.81 -8.00
CA LEU A 219 -6.64 15.15 -9.15
C LEU A 219 -7.57 14.15 -9.84
N MET A 220 -8.75 13.91 -9.26
CA MET A 220 -9.74 12.99 -9.79
C MET A 220 -10.62 13.68 -10.84
N PRO A 221 -10.81 13.05 -12.02
CA PRO A 221 -11.62 13.64 -13.07
C PRO A 221 -13.10 13.60 -12.67
N VAL A 222 -13.69 14.77 -12.43
CA VAL A 222 -15.13 14.93 -12.19
C VAL A 222 -15.66 15.97 -13.17
N ASN A 223 -15.84 15.52 -14.41
CA ASN A 223 -16.26 16.38 -15.53
C ASN A 223 -17.75 16.21 -15.87
N ARG A 224 -18.43 15.30 -15.17
CA ARG A 224 -19.82 14.89 -15.40
C ARG A 224 -20.59 14.84 -14.08
N ASP A 225 -21.87 14.51 -14.16
CA ASP A 225 -22.71 14.30 -12.98
C ASP A 225 -22.07 13.28 -12.02
N LEU A 226 -21.95 13.66 -10.74
CA LEU A 226 -21.38 12.84 -9.66
C LEU A 226 -22.07 11.47 -9.57
N GLN A 227 -23.37 11.42 -9.83
CA GLN A 227 -24.16 10.19 -9.77
C GLN A 227 -23.72 9.18 -10.82
N LEU A 228 -23.21 9.62 -11.98
CA LEU A 228 -22.67 8.72 -13.00
C LEU A 228 -21.43 7.98 -12.48
N TYR A 229 -20.53 8.67 -11.78
CA TYR A 229 -19.34 8.03 -11.18
C TYR A 229 -19.74 7.05 -10.08
N VAL A 230 -20.68 7.44 -9.22
CA VAL A 230 -21.21 6.56 -8.17
C VAL A 230 -21.84 5.30 -8.78
N ASP A 231 -22.63 5.45 -9.84
CA ASP A 231 -23.29 4.33 -10.51
C ASP A 231 -22.28 3.40 -11.21
N ALA A 232 -21.28 3.98 -11.88
CA ALA A 232 -20.21 3.20 -12.52
C ALA A 232 -19.40 2.40 -11.49
N LEU A 233 -19.00 3.01 -10.37
CA LEU A 233 -18.25 2.33 -9.32
C LEU A 233 -19.10 1.25 -8.63
N ASN A 234 -20.39 1.51 -8.40
CA ASN A 234 -21.33 0.51 -7.89
C ASN A 234 -21.51 -0.67 -8.85
N PHE A 235 -21.55 -0.42 -10.17
CA PHE A 235 -21.59 -1.49 -11.17
C PHE A 235 -20.36 -2.39 -11.07
N ILE A 236 -19.16 -1.79 -10.98
CA ILE A 236 -17.91 -2.55 -10.82
C ILE A 236 -17.97 -3.38 -9.53
N LYS A 237 -18.32 -2.76 -8.40
CA LYS A 237 -18.41 -3.44 -7.09
C LYS A 237 -19.37 -4.63 -7.13
N ASN A 238 -20.63 -4.37 -7.51
CA ASN A 238 -21.72 -5.33 -7.31
C ASN A 238 -21.83 -6.36 -8.43
N GLN A 239 -21.37 -6.04 -9.65
CA GLN A 239 -21.53 -6.92 -10.80
C GLN A 239 -20.23 -7.50 -11.32
N LYS A 240 -19.07 -6.89 -11.04
CA LYS A 240 -17.78 -7.40 -11.52
C LYS A 240 -16.98 -8.03 -10.40
N VAL A 241 -16.76 -7.30 -9.32
CA VAL A 241 -15.97 -7.78 -8.18
C VAL A 241 -16.69 -8.95 -7.49
N SER A 242 -17.98 -8.80 -7.16
CA SER A 242 -18.75 -9.88 -6.53
C SER A 242 -18.88 -11.18 -7.35
N LEU A 243 -18.65 -11.13 -8.67
CA LEU A 243 -18.64 -12.32 -9.52
C LEU A 243 -17.23 -12.93 -9.69
N SER A 244 -16.18 -12.13 -9.49
CA SER A 244 -14.80 -12.54 -9.81
C SER A 244 -14.04 -13.08 -8.60
N PHE A 245 -14.51 -12.78 -7.38
CA PHE A 245 -13.79 -13.05 -6.14
C PHE A 245 -14.72 -13.56 -5.04
N ALA A 246 -14.18 -14.35 -4.12
CA ALA A 246 -14.84 -14.60 -2.85
C ALA A 246 -14.88 -13.30 -2.01
N PRO A 247 -15.82 -13.15 -1.05
CA PRO A 247 -15.94 -11.92 -0.25
C PRO A 247 -14.66 -11.52 0.48
N GLU A 248 -13.87 -12.48 0.93
CA GLU A 248 -12.61 -12.27 1.64
C GLU A 248 -11.51 -11.73 0.71
N GLU A 249 -11.41 -12.27 -0.50
CA GLU A 249 -10.44 -11.85 -1.54
C GLU A 249 -10.80 -10.47 -2.13
N ALA A 250 -12.10 -10.22 -2.27
CA ALA A 250 -12.64 -8.95 -2.76
C ALA A 250 -12.51 -7.80 -1.76
N ASN A 251 -12.23 -8.08 -0.49
CA ASN A 251 -12.42 -7.14 0.61
C ASN A 251 -11.64 -5.83 0.40
N GLU A 252 -10.35 -5.93 0.08
CA GLU A 252 -9.49 -4.75 -0.14
C GLU A 252 -10.01 -3.85 -1.27
N LEU A 253 -10.31 -4.44 -2.44
CA LEU A 253 -10.89 -3.69 -3.56
C LEU A 253 -12.24 -3.07 -3.22
N THR A 254 -13.08 -3.82 -2.51
CA THR A 254 -14.41 -3.38 -2.09
C THR A 254 -14.32 -2.18 -1.15
N LEU A 255 -13.38 -2.17 -0.21
CA LEU A 255 -13.14 -1.04 0.69
C LEU A 255 -12.76 0.22 -0.09
N TYR A 256 -11.85 0.12 -1.07
CA TYR A 256 -11.46 1.29 -1.88
C TYR A 256 -12.64 1.82 -2.72
N LEU A 257 -13.42 0.91 -3.32
CA LEU A 257 -14.61 1.29 -4.08
C LEU A 257 -15.66 1.95 -3.19
N ASP A 258 -15.94 1.40 -2.01
CA ASP A 258 -16.90 1.96 -1.06
C ASP A 258 -16.47 3.34 -0.55
N TYR A 259 -15.18 3.53 -0.30
CA TYR A 259 -14.64 4.82 0.06
C TYR A 259 -14.88 5.86 -1.05
N LEU A 260 -14.57 5.51 -2.31
CA LEU A 260 -14.79 6.39 -3.45
C LEU A 260 -16.28 6.70 -3.67
N ILE A 261 -17.15 5.69 -3.61
CA ILE A 261 -18.61 5.84 -3.73
C ILE A 261 -19.15 6.81 -2.68
N LYS A 262 -18.63 6.75 -1.45
CA LYS A 262 -19.04 7.63 -0.36
C LYS A 262 -18.49 9.05 -0.50
N ILE A 263 -17.25 9.20 -0.96
CA ILE A 263 -16.55 10.50 -0.91
C ILE A 263 -16.85 11.40 -2.11
N ILE A 264 -17.09 10.81 -3.30
CA ILE A 264 -17.35 11.57 -4.53
C ILE A 264 -18.52 12.55 -4.35
N PRO A 265 -19.69 12.16 -3.82
CA PRO A 265 -20.81 13.09 -3.63
C PRO A 265 -20.59 14.19 -2.57
N ILE A 266 -19.55 14.06 -1.74
CA ILE A 266 -19.31 14.95 -0.59
C ILE A 266 -18.23 15.99 -0.91
N ARG A 267 -17.21 15.58 -1.67
CA ARG A 267 -15.97 16.35 -1.85
C ARG A 267 -15.86 17.03 -3.21
N PHE A 268 -16.67 16.63 -4.18
CA PHE A 268 -16.72 17.18 -5.53
C PHE A 268 -18.14 17.68 -5.80
#